data_AF-A0A168ELM9-F1
#
_entry.id   AF-A0A168ELM9-F1
#
_cell.length_a   1.000
_cell.length_b   1.000
_cell.length_c   1.000
_cell.angle_alpha   90.00
_cell.angle_beta   90.00
_cell.angle_gamma   90.00
#
_symmetry.space_group_name_H-M   'P 1'
#
loop_
_entity.id
_entity.type
_entity.pdbx_description
1 polymer ?
#
loop_
_entity_poly.entity_id
_entity_poly.type
_entity_poly.pdbx_seq_one_letter_code
_entity_poly.pdbx_strand_id
1 'polypeptide(L)'
;MKVTALFVSAFVAASLGMPLETLVQHERRSDAHGGAGMVKLRAAEPSAAVPVRIALAQRNLDRGMELLLAVADPDSPTYGRHYTQQQVADTFAPTQESIDAVRQWLVSAGIPDRNVQLSQNRGFLDFETTVGGLEALLQTSYHVYEDKRTASQHLGADDYHLPASIAAHVDYVWPAVASRRVKSAPAAAVSPKDGTGSLTPEEIKAIKADPLTDCTKYVTPACIAAMYNIPPAPRTVSPKNALGVFEIDYEMYKQSDLDLFYETVAPDIPKGTGPKVDLIDLASAPSPDQAGGEAAMDFDMAIPIIYPQATELYQVKEGFHQFLEAVDSSYCDKGTSDDCGTFTPTTVISFSWGGEEDPRTVPETKAS
;
A
#
# COMPACT_ATOMS: atom_id res chain seq x y z
N MET A 1 68.37 -33.62 52.34
CA MET A 1 66.93 -33.62 52.01
C MET A 1 66.61 -32.30 51.32
N LYS A 2 66.27 -32.32 50.03
CA LYS A 2 65.77 -31.15 49.29
C LYS A 2 64.27 -31.35 49.09
N VAL A 3 63.46 -30.45 49.62
CA VAL A 3 62.00 -30.46 49.43
C VAL A 3 61.68 -29.42 48.36
N THR A 4 61.19 -29.88 47.22
CA THR A 4 60.74 -29.04 46.11
C THR A 4 59.23 -28.87 46.27
N ALA A 5 58.76 -27.64 46.51
CA ALA A 5 57.34 -27.32 46.56
C ALA A 5 56.84 -26.94 45.15
N LEU A 6 55.90 -27.70 44.62
CA LEU A 6 55.16 -27.38 43.40
C LEU A 6 54.00 -26.44 43.75
N PHE A 7 53.97 -25.25 43.15
CA PHE A 7 52.78 -24.39 43.13
C PHE A 7 51.91 -24.75 41.93
N VAL A 8 50.68 -25.20 42.17
CA VAL A 8 49.65 -25.40 41.14
C VAL A 8 48.76 -24.17 41.14
N SER A 9 48.84 -23.36 40.08
CA SER A 9 47.91 -22.26 39.84
C SER A 9 46.67 -22.79 39.13
N ALA A 10 45.51 -22.76 39.80
CA ALA A 10 44.23 -23.08 39.19
C ALA A 10 43.66 -21.84 38.47
N PHE A 11 43.49 -21.93 37.16
CA PHE A 11 42.73 -20.96 36.36
C PHE A 11 41.23 -21.25 36.54
N VAL A 12 40.49 -20.36 37.20
CA VAL A 12 39.03 -20.39 37.23
C VAL A 12 38.53 -19.56 36.06
N ALA A 13 38.04 -20.23 35.02
CA ALA A 13 37.32 -19.58 33.94
C ALA A 13 35.88 -19.28 34.41
N ALA A 14 35.58 -18.01 34.69
CA ALA A 14 34.21 -17.58 34.92
C ALA A 14 33.49 -17.44 33.57
N SER A 15 32.69 -18.44 33.20
CA SER A 15 31.75 -18.32 32.09
C SER A 15 30.58 -17.44 32.55
N LEU A 16 30.54 -16.18 32.09
CA LEU A 16 29.31 -15.38 32.13
C LEU A 16 28.33 -16.02 31.14
N GLY A 17 27.41 -16.85 31.64
CA GLY A 17 26.30 -17.34 30.83
C GLY A 17 25.41 -16.16 30.48
N MET A 18 25.50 -15.67 29.25
CA MET A 18 24.46 -14.80 28.71
C MET A 18 23.16 -15.60 28.69
N PRO A 19 22.03 -15.04 29.20
CA PRO A 19 20.75 -15.70 29.02
C PRO A 19 20.55 -15.96 27.53
N LEU A 20 20.32 -17.21 27.17
CA LEU A 20 19.99 -17.57 25.80
C LEU A 20 18.63 -16.92 25.53
N GLU A 21 18.60 -15.85 24.72
CA GLU A 21 17.32 -15.26 24.31
C GLU A 21 16.53 -16.31 23.55
N THR A 22 15.32 -16.58 24.02
CA THR A 22 14.40 -17.50 23.35
C THR A 22 13.90 -16.85 22.07
N LEU A 23 14.15 -17.49 20.93
CA LEU A 23 13.58 -17.08 19.65
C LEU A 23 12.14 -17.59 19.54
N VAL A 24 11.26 -16.77 18.98
CA VAL A 24 9.87 -17.12 18.67
C VAL A 24 9.62 -16.91 17.19
N GLN A 25 8.86 -17.82 16.56
CA GLN A 25 8.43 -17.64 15.18
C GLN A 25 7.40 -16.51 15.17
N HIS A 26 7.76 -15.38 14.57
CA HIS A 26 6.94 -14.18 14.58
C HIS A 26 5.87 -14.24 13.49
N GLU A 27 6.27 -14.66 12.30
CA GLU A 27 5.37 -14.76 11.15
C GLU A 27 5.78 -15.95 10.27
N ARG A 28 4.80 -16.54 9.59
CA ARG A 28 5.01 -17.58 8.57
C ARG A 28 3.96 -17.47 7.48
N ARG A 29 4.41 -17.70 6.26
CA ARG A 29 3.63 -17.97 5.05
C ARG A 29 2.92 -19.31 5.16
N SER A 30 1.91 -19.35 6.01
CA SER A 30 0.58 -19.87 5.73
C SER A 30 0.44 -20.86 4.53
N ASP A 31 0.87 -22.13 4.72
CA ASP A 31 0.94 -23.21 3.70
C ASP A 31 -0.40 -23.50 2.96
N ALA A 32 -1.55 -23.17 3.56
CA ALA A 32 -2.87 -23.36 2.93
C ALA A 32 -3.10 -22.50 1.66
N HIS A 33 -2.27 -21.47 1.45
CA HIS A 33 -2.24 -20.64 0.24
C HIS A 33 -0.84 -20.56 -0.38
N GLY A 34 0.02 -21.56 -0.14
CA GLY A 34 1.33 -21.63 -0.80
C GLY A 34 1.20 -21.46 -2.32
N GLY A 35 1.39 -20.23 -2.81
CA GLY A 35 1.58 -19.94 -4.22
C GLY A 35 0.44 -20.34 -5.18
N ALA A 36 -0.77 -19.76 -5.04
CA ALA A 36 -1.64 -19.70 -6.22
C ALA A 36 -0.93 -18.95 -7.39
N GLY A 37 0.00 -18.03 -7.07
CA GLY A 37 0.91 -17.39 -8.02
C GLY A 37 2.40 -17.57 -7.74
N MET A 38 2.88 -17.52 -6.49
CA MET A 38 4.32 -17.39 -6.20
C MET A 38 5.09 -18.73 -6.24
N VAL A 39 6.11 -18.82 -7.10
CA VAL A 39 7.05 -19.96 -7.20
C VAL A 39 8.39 -19.56 -6.60
N LYS A 40 8.87 -20.31 -5.61
CA LYS A 40 10.24 -20.16 -5.10
C LYS A 40 11.23 -20.55 -6.20
N LEU A 41 12.06 -19.60 -6.64
CA LEU A 41 13.02 -19.83 -7.72
C LEU A 41 14.40 -20.22 -7.20
N ARG A 42 15.02 -19.34 -6.40
CA ARG A 42 16.42 -19.47 -5.97
C ARG A 42 16.65 -18.77 -4.64
N ALA A 43 17.74 -19.14 -3.96
CA ALA A 43 18.25 -18.36 -2.84
C ALA A 43 18.57 -16.92 -3.29
N ALA A 44 18.31 -15.97 -2.39
CA ALA A 44 18.72 -14.59 -2.57
C ALA A 44 20.25 -14.46 -2.44
N GLU A 45 20.84 -13.46 -3.08
CA GLU A 45 22.29 -13.28 -3.02
C GLU A 45 22.70 -12.64 -1.68
N PRO A 46 23.50 -13.30 -0.82
CA PRO A 46 23.76 -12.82 0.54
C PRO A 46 24.38 -11.43 0.63
N SER A 47 25.13 -11.01 -0.40
CA SER A 47 25.76 -9.67 -0.44
C SER A 47 24.86 -8.56 -0.98
N ALA A 48 23.66 -8.89 -1.52
CA ALA A 48 22.76 -7.88 -2.07
C ALA A 48 22.23 -6.97 -0.97
N ALA A 49 22.26 -5.65 -1.21
CA ALA A 49 21.69 -4.67 -0.31
C ALA A 49 20.15 -4.78 -0.30
N VAL A 50 19.56 -4.63 0.88
CA VAL A 50 18.12 -4.67 1.10
C VAL A 50 17.71 -3.54 2.04
N PRO A 51 16.82 -2.63 1.59
CA PRO A 51 16.15 -1.71 2.50
C PRO A 51 15.15 -2.51 3.34
N VAL A 52 15.17 -2.28 4.64
CA VAL A 52 14.35 -3.00 5.62
C VAL A 52 13.54 -2.00 6.41
N ARG A 53 12.27 -2.32 6.58
CA ARG A 53 11.30 -1.66 7.44
C ARG A 53 10.83 -2.63 8.50
N ILE A 54 10.87 -2.21 9.75
CA ILE A 54 10.22 -2.91 10.85
C ILE A 54 9.01 -2.09 11.28
N ALA A 55 7.83 -2.65 11.08
CA ALA A 55 6.58 -2.10 11.62
C ALA A 55 6.54 -2.40 13.12
N LEU A 56 6.40 -1.35 13.91
CA LEU A 56 6.32 -1.43 15.36
C LEU A 56 4.86 -1.62 15.80
N ALA A 57 4.66 -2.37 16.87
CA ALA A 57 3.35 -2.61 17.44
C ALA A 57 2.70 -1.28 17.87
N GLN A 58 1.60 -0.94 17.20
CA GLN A 58 0.84 0.28 17.44
C GLN A 58 0.01 0.18 18.74
N ARG A 59 -0.27 1.34 19.35
CA ARG A 59 -1.17 1.43 20.51
C ARG A 59 -2.61 1.62 20.05
N ASN A 60 -3.56 1.30 20.94
CA ASN A 60 -4.99 1.58 20.77
C ASN A 60 -5.68 0.89 19.57
N LEU A 61 -5.05 -0.10 18.94
CA LEU A 61 -5.69 -0.87 17.86
C LEU A 61 -6.95 -1.60 18.35
N ASP A 62 -6.95 -2.07 19.59
CA ASP A 62 -8.10 -2.63 20.29
C ASP A 62 -9.28 -1.65 20.41
N ARG A 63 -9.01 -0.35 20.39
CA ARG A 63 -10.00 0.73 20.42
C ARG A 63 -10.26 1.36 19.05
N GLY A 64 -9.67 0.83 17.98
CA GLY A 64 -9.74 1.44 16.65
C GLY A 64 -11.17 1.70 16.19
N MET A 65 -12.07 0.72 16.36
CA MET A 65 -13.47 0.86 16.00
C MET A 65 -14.21 1.89 16.88
N GLU A 66 -13.93 1.91 18.20
CA GLU A 66 -14.50 2.90 19.12
C GLU A 66 -14.13 4.32 18.69
N LEU A 67 -12.84 4.56 18.44
CA LEU A 67 -12.30 5.86 18.03
C LEU A 67 -12.85 6.29 16.66
N LEU A 68 -12.97 5.36 15.71
CA LEU A 68 -13.53 5.62 14.39
C LEU A 68 -15.02 6.00 14.48
N LEU A 69 -15.84 5.20 15.15
CA LEU A 69 -17.27 5.45 15.27
C LEU A 69 -17.57 6.72 16.05
N ALA A 70 -16.72 7.10 17.02
CA ALA A 70 -16.87 8.37 17.73
C ALA A 70 -16.89 9.58 16.77
N VAL A 71 -16.19 9.54 15.64
CA VAL A 71 -16.17 10.64 14.66
C VAL A 71 -17.01 10.37 13.41
N ALA A 72 -17.39 9.12 13.16
CA ALA A 72 -18.09 8.69 11.94
C ALA A 72 -19.57 8.35 12.13
N ASP A 73 -20.03 8.06 13.35
CA ASP A 73 -21.44 7.77 13.65
C ASP A 73 -22.24 9.07 13.74
N PRO A 74 -23.30 9.27 12.92
CA PRO A 74 -24.16 10.46 12.96
C PRO A 74 -24.81 10.74 14.32
N ASP A 75 -25.01 9.72 15.16
CA ASP A 75 -25.61 9.85 16.49
C ASP A 75 -24.57 10.23 17.57
N SER A 76 -23.28 10.22 17.22
CA SER A 76 -22.19 10.58 18.13
C SER A 76 -22.12 12.11 18.37
N PRO A 77 -21.89 12.58 19.61
CA PRO A 77 -21.68 13.99 19.90
C PRO A 77 -20.44 14.59 19.22
N THR A 78 -19.53 13.75 18.73
CA THR A 78 -18.30 14.14 18.01
C THR A 78 -18.35 13.81 16.52
N TYR A 79 -19.52 13.47 15.97
CA TYR A 79 -19.70 13.25 14.54
C TYR A 79 -19.11 14.39 13.69
N GLY A 80 -18.38 14.01 12.63
CA GLY A 80 -17.73 14.94 11.70
C GLY A 80 -16.48 15.64 12.25
N ARG A 81 -16.09 15.39 13.51
CA ARG A 81 -14.85 15.93 14.11
C ARG A 81 -13.68 14.97 13.86
N HIS A 82 -13.38 14.72 12.59
CA HIS A 82 -12.32 13.81 12.18
C HIS A 82 -10.94 14.24 12.72
N TYR A 83 -10.08 13.25 12.93
CA TYR A 83 -8.71 13.45 13.38
C TYR A 83 -7.85 14.13 12.30
N THR A 84 -6.93 14.97 12.73
CA THR A 84 -5.80 15.39 11.88
C THR A 84 -4.77 14.27 11.78
N GLN A 85 -3.91 14.30 10.75
CA GLN A 85 -2.80 13.35 10.58
C GLN A 85 -1.96 13.22 11.87
N GLN A 86 -1.62 14.35 12.49
CA GLN A 86 -0.86 14.37 13.74
C GLN A 86 -1.61 13.68 14.89
N GLN A 87 -2.93 13.88 15.00
CA GLN A 87 -3.70 13.22 16.05
C GLN A 87 -3.79 11.71 15.82
N VAL A 88 -3.90 11.24 14.57
CA VAL A 88 -3.81 9.82 14.25
C VAL A 88 -2.44 9.27 14.67
N ALA A 89 -1.35 9.91 14.25
CA ALA A 89 0.00 9.50 14.62
C ALA A 89 0.22 9.47 16.14
N ASP A 90 -0.24 10.46 16.89
CA ASP A 90 -0.11 10.51 18.36
C ASP A 90 -0.97 9.46 19.06
N THR A 91 -2.13 9.15 18.50
CA THR A 91 -3.06 8.17 19.06
C THR A 91 -2.52 6.74 18.89
N PHE A 92 -2.00 6.40 17.72
CA PHE A 92 -1.61 5.02 17.39
C PHE A 92 -0.10 4.74 17.48
N ALA A 93 0.75 5.76 17.61
CA ALA A 93 2.21 5.53 17.70
C ALA A 93 2.57 4.55 18.84
N PRO A 94 3.57 3.67 18.62
CA PRO A 94 4.14 2.82 19.66
C PRO A 94 4.63 3.60 20.88
N THR A 95 4.84 2.91 22.01
CA THR A 95 5.49 3.52 23.17
C THR A 95 6.96 3.81 22.87
N GLN A 96 7.53 4.81 23.56
CA GLN A 96 8.97 5.07 23.49
C GLN A 96 9.78 3.84 23.90
N GLU A 97 9.29 3.07 24.88
CA GLU A 97 9.87 1.79 25.29
C GLU A 97 9.95 0.78 24.14
N SER A 98 8.87 0.59 23.36
CA SER A 98 8.88 -0.31 22.20
C SER A 98 9.89 0.16 21.14
N ILE A 99 9.93 1.46 20.86
CA ILE A 99 10.85 2.05 19.88
C ILE A 99 12.30 1.80 20.33
N ASP A 100 12.62 2.10 21.59
CA ASP A 100 13.96 1.96 22.15
C ASP A 100 14.39 0.51 22.22
N ALA A 101 13.49 -0.42 22.58
CA ALA A 101 13.77 -1.84 22.64
C ALA A 101 14.18 -2.40 21.26
N VAL A 102 13.39 -2.14 20.22
CA VAL A 102 13.70 -2.60 18.86
C VAL A 102 14.96 -1.93 18.34
N ARG A 103 15.13 -0.62 18.57
CA ARG A 103 16.34 0.11 18.14
C ARG A 103 17.60 -0.42 18.79
N GLN A 104 17.59 -0.67 20.10
CA GLN A 104 18.73 -1.23 20.83
C GLN A 104 19.05 -2.65 20.36
N TRP A 105 18.02 -3.46 20.07
CA TRP A 105 18.21 -4.79 19.50
C TRP A 105 18.91 -4.72 18.14
N LEU A 106 18.46 -3.85 17.22
CA LEU A 106 19.12 -3.64 15.92
C LEU A 106 20.59 -3.24 16.09
N VAL A 107 20.90 -2.34 17.02
CA VAL A 107 22.27 -1.94 17.34
C VAL A 107 23.11 -3.10 17.87
N SER A 108 22.54 -3.92 18.76
CA SER A 108 23.21 -5.12 19.29
C SER A 108 23.49 -6.17 18.22
N ALA A 109 22.65 -6.24 17.19
CA ALA A 109 22.81 -7.10 16.03
C ALA A 109 23.81 -6.55 14.98
N GLY A 110 24.40 -5.37 15.24
CA GLY A 110 25.45 -4.79 14.40
C GLY A 110 24.99 -3.73 13.41
N ILE A 111 23.71 -3.33 13.42
CA ILE A 111 23.21 -2.21 12.60
C ILE A 111 23.60 -0.89 13.28
N PRO A 112 24.41 0.00 12.66
CA PRO A 112 24.81 1.23 13.31
C PRO A 112 23.61 2.11 13.65
N ASP A 113 23.55 2.65 14.86
CA ASP A 113 22.41 3.48 15.33
C ASP A 113 22.08 4.65 14.40
N ARG A 114 23.12 5.27 13.80
CA ARG A 114 22.97 6.37 12.83
C ARG A 114 22.26 5.96 11.53
N ASN A 115 22.22 4.66 11.23
CA ASN A 115 21.58 4.10 10.04
C ASN A 115 20.13 3.68 10.32
N VAL A 116 19.71 3.63 11.60
CA VAL A 116 18.34 3.31 11.99
C VAL A 116 17.53 4.61 12.08
N GLN A 117 16.48 4.70 11.28
CA GLN A 117 15.65 5.89 11.12
C GLN A 117 14.24 5.61 11.62
N LEU A 118 13.72 6.49 12.46
CA LEU A 118 12.32 6.44 12.91
C LEU A 118 11.47 7.23 11.93
N SER A 119 10.38 6.63 11.44
CA SER A 119 9.40 7.30 10.58
C SER A 119 8.71 8.46 11.31
N GLN A 120 8.10 9.37 10.54
CA GLN A 120 7.42 10.55 11.11
C GLN A 120 6.23 10.16 12.00
N ASN A 121 5.43 9.16 11.59
CA ASN A 121 4.36 8.60 12.42
C ASN A 121 4.86 7.74 13.60
N ARG A 122 6.17 7.52 13.70
CA ARG A 122 6.86 6.68 14.70
C ARG A 122 6.45 5.21 14.66
N GLY A 123 5.74 4.77 13.63
CA GLY A 123 5.29 3.40 13.44
C GLY A 123 6.34 2.49 12.84
N PHE A 124 7.42 3.03 12.27
CA PHE A 124 8.40 2.24 11.53
C PHE A 124 9.85 2.60 11.92
N LEU A 125 10.70 1.57 11.95
CA LEU A 125 12.15 1.72 11.95
C LEU A 125 12.71 1.22 10.62
N ASP A 126 13.37 2.13 9.91
CA ASP A 126 13.96 1.86 8.60
C ASP A 126 15.49 1.82 8.67
N PHE A 127 16.09 0.87 7.96
CA PHE A 127 17.54 0.74 7.82
C PHE A 127 17.90 -0.04 6.56
N GLU A 128 19.18 -0.03 6.20
CA GLU A 128 19.70 -0.86 5.10
C GLU A 128 20.68 -1.90 5.66
N THR A 129 20.62 -3.12 5.13
CA THR A 129 21.58 -4.20 5.42
C THR A 129 21.77 -5.07 4.17
N THR A 130 22.54 -6.14 4.26
CA THR A 130 22.60 -7.16 3.20
C THR A 130 21.59 -8.27 3.46
N VAL A 131 21.23 -9.03 2.43
CA VAL A 131 20.39 -10.24 2.57
C VAL A 131 20.94 -11.17 3.65
N GLY A 132 22.25 -11.46 3.66
CA GLY A 132 22.86 -12.32 4.66
C GLY A 132 22.83 -11.72 6.08
N GLY A 133 22.94 -10.39 6.19
CA GLY A 133 22.76 -9.70 7.47
C GLY A 133 21.32 -9.80 7.98
N LEU A 134 20.34 -9.69 7.07
CA LEU A 134 18.92 -9.82 7.39
C LEU A 134 18.52 -11.26 7.75
N GLU A 135 19.07 -12.26 7.04
CA GLU A 135 18.94 -13.68 7.37
C GLU A 135 19.44 -13.99 8.79
N ALA A 136 20.59 -13.42 9.17
CA ALA A 136 21.13 -13.56 10.51
C ALA A 136 20.28 -12.85 11.58
N LEU A 137 19.77 -11.65 11.27
CA LEU A 137 18.94 -10.87 12.18
C LEU A 137 17.61 -11.57 12.49
N LEU A 138 16.98 -12.14 11.46
CA LEU A 138 15.64 -12.71 11.50
C LEU A 138 15.61 -14.25 11.61
N GLN A 139 16.79 -14.88 11.67
CA GLN A 139 16.96 -16.33 11.73
C GLN A 139 16.11 -17.06 10.68
N THR A 140 16.31 -16.67 9.42
CA THR A 140 15.54 -17.16 8.26
C THR A 140 16.41 -17.32 7.01
N SER A 141 15.82 -17.73 5.90
CA SER A 141 16.46 -17.84 4.58
C SER A 141 15.65 -17.11 3.51
N TYR A 142 16.27 -16.14 2.86
CA TYR A 142 15.64 -15.34 1.82
C TYR A 142 15.77 -16.00 0.44
N HIS A 143 14.70 -15.87 -0.33
CA HIS A 143 14.60 -16.41 -1.67
C HIS A 143 14.00 -15.38 -2.62
N VAL A 144 14.27 -15.56 -3.90
CA VAL A 144 13.53 -14.91 -4.97
C VAL A 144 12.37 -15.80 -5.38
N TYR A 145 11.17 -15.24 -5.35
CA TYR A 145 9.93 -15.85 -5.81
C TYR A 145 9.49 -15.21 -7.12
N GLU A 146 8.80 -15.96 -7.97
CA GLU A 146 8.17 -15.45 -9.18
C GLU A 146 6.67 -15.62 -9.11
N ASP A 147 5.94 -14.53 -9.34
CA ASP A 147 4.50 -14.57 -9.49
C ASP A 147 4.16 -15.12 -10.88
N LYS A 148 3.60 -16.34 -10.96
CA LYS A 148 3.14 -16.99 -12.20
C LYS A 148 2.16 -16.15 -13.01
N ARG A 149 1.39 -15.26 -12.36
CA ARG A 149 0.36 -14.47 -13.04
C ARG A 149 0.96 -13.30 -13.80
N THR A 150 2.03 -12.71 -13.26
CA THR A 150 2.64 -11.49 -13.80
C THR A 150 4.06 -11.71 -14.32
N ALA A 151 4.68 -12.85 -14.02
CA ALA A 151 6.12 -13.10 -14.18
C ALA A 151 7.01 -12.08 -13.44
N SER A 152 6.47 -11.32 -12.48
CA SER A 152 7.25 -10.42 -11.62
C SER A 152 8.03 -11.23 -10.58
N GLN A 153 9.21 -10.75 -10.20
CA GLN A 153 10.04 -11.41 -9.18
C GLN A 153 10.09 -10.61 -7.89
N HIS A 154 10.08 -11.32 -6.77
CA HIS A 154 9.95 -10.78 -5.43
C HIS A 154 10.99 -11.40 -4.48
N LEU A 155 11.60 -10.58 -3.62
CA LEU A 155 12.48 -10.99 -2.53
C LEU A 155 11.66 -11.17 -1.26
N GLY A 156 11.79 -12.31 -0.59
CA GLY A 156 11.11 -12.55 0.69
C GLY A 156 11.59 -13.83 1.39
N ALA A 157 10.89 -14.19 2.46
CA ALA A 157 11.11 -15.38 3.27
C ALA A 157 9.80 -16.15 3.47
N ASP A 158 9.88 -17.44 3.81
CA ASP A 158 8.69 -18.23 4.16
C ASP A 158 8.25 -18.01 5.60
N ASP A 159 9.19 -17.75 6.51
CA ASP A 159 8.93 -17.45 7.91
C ASP A 159 10.08 -16.63 8.48
N TYR A 160 9.94 -16.09 9.68
CA TYR A 160 11.07 -15.53 10.42
C TYR A 160 10.83 -15.55 11.93
N HIS A 161 11.93 -15.40 12.66
CA HIS A 161 11.96 -15.43 14.11
C HIS A 161 12.51 -14.13 14.66
N LEU A 162 12.02 -13.77 15.84
CA LEU A 162 12.53 -12.65 16.63
C LEU A 162 12.82 -13.13 18.05
N PRO A 163 13.72 -12.47 18.81
CA PRO A 163 13.79 -12.67 20.24
C PRO A 163 12.41 -12.42 20.89
N ALA A 164 12.02 -13.24 21.85
CA ALA A 164 10.72 -13.14 22.53
C ALA A 164 10.49 -11.76 23.16
N SER A 165 11.56 -11.14 23.66
CA SER A 165 11.59 -9.76 24.19
C SER A 165 11.24 -8.70 23.14
N ILE A 166 11.51 -8.97 21.86
CA ILE A 166 11.33 -8.04 20.74
C ILE A 166 10.02 -8.29 19.99
N ALA A 167 9.58 -9.53 19.91
CA ALA A 167 8.37 -9.92 19.17
C ALA A 167 7.11 -9.16 19.60
N ALA A 168 6.99 -8.79 20.88
CA ALA A 168 5.86 -8.00 21.39
C ALA A 168 5.85 -6.53 20.90
N HIS A 169 7.00 -6.02 20.44
CA HIS A 169 7.17 -4.64 19.98
C HIS A 169 7.14 -4.51 18.45
N VAL A 170 7.12 -5.63 17.72
CA VAL A 170 7.12 -5.68 16.26
C VAL A 170 5.77 -6.22 15.79
N ASP A 171 5.20 -5.57 14.78
CA ASP A 171 4.01 -6.08 14.09
C ASP A 171 4.43 -6.97 12.92
N TYR A 172 5.25 -6.45 12.00
CA TYR A 172 5.85 -7.22 10.92
C TYR A 172 7.18 -6.62 10.44
N VAL A 173 7.93 -7.40 9.66
CA VAL A 173 9.17 -6.96 8.98
C VAL A 173 8.98 -7.01 7.47
N TRP A 174 9.45 -5.98 6.77
CA TRP A 174 9.43 -5.91 5.31
C TRP A 174 10.82 -5.57 4.74
N PRO A 175 11.28 -6.25 3.67
CA PRO A 175 10.70 -7.48 3.14
C PRO A 175 10.91 -8.64 4.11
N ALA A 176 9.94 -9.53 4.23
CA ALA A 176 10.07 -10.85 4.86
C ALA A 176 9.00 -11.78 4.28
N VAL A 177 7.99 -12.18 5.07
CA VAL A 177 6.81 -12.89 4.56
C VAL A 177 6.07 -11.99 3.57
N ALA A 178 5.85 -10.73 3.92
CA ALA A 178 5.50 -9.66 2.98
C ALA A 178 6.70 -9.38 2.07
N SER A 179 6.64 -9.84 0.82
CA SER A 179 7.76 -9.79 -0.11
C SER A 179 7.89 -8.44 -0.83
N ARG A 180 9.11 -8.08 -1.22
CA ARG A 180 9.40 -6.88 -2.03
C ARG A 180 9.58 -7.25 -3.48
N ARG A 181 8.89 -6.56 -4.40
CA ARG A 181 9.13 -6.68 -5.84
C ARG A 181 10.57 -6.24 -6.16
N VAL A 182 11.34 -7.11 -6.79
CA VAL A 182 12.72 -6.84 -7.24
C VAL A 182 12.85 -6.83 -8.77
N LYS A 183 11.84 -7.33 -9.48
CA LYS A 183 11.74 -7.26 -10.93
C LYS A 183 10.27 -7.12 -11.33
N SER A 184 9.96 -6.07 -12.09
CA SER A 184 8.63 -5.91 -12.69
C SER A 184 8.38 -6.97 -13.77
N ALA A 185 7.09 -7.26 -13.96
CA ALA A 185 6.63 -7.98 -15.13
C ALA A 185 7.14 -7.30 -16.41
N PRO A 186 7.45 -8.04 -17.49
CA PRO A 186 7.46 -7.43 -18.82
C PRO A 186 6.12 -6.72 -19.02
N ALA A 187 6.11 -5.50 -19.59
CA ALA A 187 4.86 -4.85 -19.95
C ALA A 187 4.05 -5.84 -20.80
N ALA A 188 2.97 -6.37 -20.24
CA ALA A 188 2.06 -7.17 -21.02
C ALA A 188 1.55 -6.22 -22.10
N ALA A 189 1.69 -6.60 -23.37
CA ALA A 189 0.85 -5.99 -24.38
C ALA A 189 -0.57 -6.23 -23.87
N VAL A 190 -1.26 -5.16 -23.47
CA VAL A 190 -2.69 -5.19 -23.24
C VAL A 190 -3.26 -5.62 -24.58
N SER A 191 -3.45 -6.93 -24.73
CA SER A 191 -4.30 -7.43 -25.79
C SER A 191 -5.64 -6.81 -25.44
N PRO A 192 -6.26 -6.03 -26.34
CA PRO A 192 -7.62 -5.60 -26.12
C PRO A 192 -8.37 -6.86 -25.71
N LYS A 193 -8.85 -6.92 -24.47
CA LYS A 193 -9.84 -7.95 -24.16
C LYS A 193 -10.92 -7.67 -25.18
N ASP A 194 -11.25 -8.67 -26.00
CA ASP A 194 -12.34 -8.61 -26.95
C ASP A 194 -13.64 -8.40 -26.16
N GLY A 195 -13.86 -7.16 -25.72
CA GLY A 195 -15.07 -6.68 -25.12
C GLY A 195 -16.04 -6.43 -26.26
N THR A 196 -17.22 -7.03 -26.12
CA THR A 196 -18.48 -6.79 -26.86
C THR A 196 -18.38 -5.75 -27.98
N GLY A 197 -18.69 -6.18 -29.21
CA GLY A 197 -18.51 -5.39 -30.43
C GLY A 197 -18.93 -3.91 -30.32
N SER A 198 -18.16 -3.05 -30.99
CA SER A 198 -18.41 -1.61 -31.03
C SER A 198 -19.87 -1.30 -31.34
N LEU A 199 -20.43 -0.30 -30.66
CA LEU A 199 -21.78 0.17 -30.93
C LEU A 199 -21.96 0.54 -32.40
N THR A 200 -23.07 0.13 -33.00
CA THR A 200 -23.40 0.56 -34.36
C THR A 200 -23.77 2.05 -34.37
N PRO A 201 -23.66 2.73 -35.51
CA PRO A 201 -24.10 4.12 -35.65
C PRO A 201 -25.56 4.34 -35.22
N GLU A 202 -26.44 3.35 -35.45
CA GLU A 202 -27.83 3.38 -35.05
C GLU A 202 -28.01 3.29 -33.54
N GLU A 203 -27.22 2.44 -32.87
CA GLU A 203 -27.22 2.32 -31.41
C GLU A 203 -26.73 3.63 -30.77
N ILE A 204 -25.64 4.21 -31.27
CA ILE A 204 -25.13 5.51 -30.83
C ILE A 204 -26.18 6.61 -31.02
N LYS A 205 -26.87 6.61 -32.17
CA LYS A 205 -27.93 7.58 -32.44
C LYS A 205 -29.11 7.44 -31.48
N ALA A 206 -29.48 6.21 -31.12
CA ALA A 206 -30.54 5.96 -30.15
C ALA A 206 -30.16 6.46 -28.75
N ILE A 207 -28.94 6.15 -28.29
CA ILE A 207 -28.41 6.61 -27.00
C ILE A 207 -28.33 8.14 -26.94
N LYS A 208 -27.86 8.79 -28.02
CA LYS A 208 -27.82 10.25 -28.11
C LYS A 208 -29.21 10.90 -28.04
N ALA A 209 -30.22 10.23 -28.59
CA ALA A 209 -31.59 10.75 -28.60
C ALA A 209 -32.26 10.60 -27.22
N ASP A 210 -31.99 9.50 -26.53
CA ASP A 210 -32.45 9.25 -25.17
C ASP A 210 -31.39 8.42 -24.42
N PRO A 211 -30.60 9.04 -23.52
CA PRO A 211 -29.57 8.35 -22.74
C PRO A 211 -30.10 7.27 -21.79
N LEU A 212 -31.42 7.22 -21.56
CA LEU A 212 -32.08 6.17 -20.78
C LEU A 212 -32.57 5.00 -21.67
N THR A 213 -32.27 5.03 -22.97
CA THR A 213 -32.65 3.97 -23.91
C THR A 213 -31.98 2.66 -23.52
N ASP A 214 -32.79 1.68 -23.15
CA ASP A 214 -32.36 0.31 -22.86
C ASP A 214 -31.18 0.24 -21.88
N CYS A 215 -31.37 0.78 -20.67
CA CYS A 215 -30.40 0.69 -19.58
C CYS A 215 -30.01 -0.75 -19.19
N THR A 216 -30.71 -1.78 -19.70
CA THR A 216 -30.33 -3.18 -19.53
C THR A 216 -29.22 -3.61 -20.48
N LYS A 217 -29.06 -2.90 -21.60
CA LYS A 217 -28.06 -3.13 -22.63
C LYS A 217 -26.93 -2.09 -22.62
N TYR A 218 -27.26 -0.82 -22.39
CA TYR A 218 -26.29 0.29 -22.35
C TYR A 218 -26.39 1.04 -21.03
N VAL A 219 -25.43 0.79 -20.13
CA VAL A 219 -25.40 1.45 -18.83
C VAL A 219 -24.74 2.82 -19.00
N THR A 220 -25.55 3.84 -19.28
CA THR A 220 -25.08 5.24 -19.37
C THR A 220 -25.01 5.91 -17.99
N PRO A 221 -24.32 7.05 -17.84
CA PRO A 221 -24.40 7.86 -16.63
C PRO A 221 -25.83 8.25 -16.23
N ALA A 222 -26.69 8.54 -17.22
CA ALA A 222 -28.10 8.83 -16.97
C ALA A 222 -28.85 7.62 -16.40
N CYS A 223 -28.55 6.41 -16.89
CA CYS A 223 -29.11 5.17 -16.34
C CYS A 223 -28.72 4.99 -14.87
N ILE A 224 -27.44 5.18 -14.53
CA ILE A 224 -26.97 5.11 -13.13
C ILE A 224 -27.67 6.16 -12.27
N ALA A 225 -27.73 7.41 -12.73
CA ALA A 225 -28.39 8.49 -12.01
C ALA A 225 -29.87 8.19 -11.75
N ALA A 226 -30.58 7.66 -12.76
CA ALA A 226 -31.99 7.28 -12.63
C ALA A 226 -32.18 6.10 -11.65
N MET A 227 -31.36 5.04 -11.75
CA MET A 227 -31.47 3.85 -10.90
C MET A 227 -31.25 4.16 -9.41
N TYR A 228 -30.28 5.03 -9.11
CA TYR A 228 -29.93 5.39 -7.73
C TYR A 228 -30.59 6.69 -7.24
N ASN A 229 -31.48 7.29 -8.03
CA ASN A 229 -32.11 8.59 -7.75
C ASN A 229 -31.08 9.69 -7.41
N ILE A 230 -29.97 9.72 -8.16
CA ILE A 230 -28.91 10.72 -7.98
C ILE A 230 -29.49 12.09 -8.39
N PRO A 231 -29.48 13.08 -7.48
CA PRO A 231 -29.97 14.41 -7.82
C PRO A 231 -29.04 15.07 -8.85
N PRO A 232 -29.56 15.97 -9.71
CA PRO A 232 -28.71 16.79 -10.56
C PRO A 232 -27.67 17.55 -9.74
N ALA A 233 -26.43 17.58 -10.21
CA ALA A 233 -25.36 18.31 -9.53
C ALA A 233 -25.70 19.80 -9.40
N PRO A 234 -25.32 20.44 -8.28
CA PRO A 234 -25.56 21.88 -8.10
C PRO A 234 -24.72 22.69 -9.10
N ARG A 235 -25.26 23.83 -9.54
CA ARG A 235 -24.54 24.77 -10.43
C ARG A 235 -23.28 25.39 -9.80
N THR A 236 -23.19 25.35 -8.47
CA THR A 236 -22.06 25.88 -7.72
C THR A 236 -21.52 24.77 -6.85
N VAL A 237 -20.26 24.40 -7.10
CA VAL A 237 -19.52 23.39 -6.35
C VAL A 237 -18.36 24.04 -5.62
N SER A 238 -17.99 23.46 -4.47
CA SER A 238 -16.79 23.89 -3.76
C SER A 238 -15.56 23.42 -4.53
N PRO A 239 -14.57 24.28 -4.81
CA PRO A 239 -13.31 23.85 -5.43
C PRO A 239 -12.48 22.94 -4.51
N LYS A 240 -12.86 22.81 -3.24
CA LYS A 240 -12.24 21.91 -2.26
C LYS A 240 -12.89 20.53 -2.19
N ASN A 241 -13.98 20.31 -2.92
CA ASN A 241 -14.67 19.03 -2.98
C ASN A 241 -14.44 18.44 -4.37
N ALA A 242 -13.39 17.62 -4.50
CA ALA A 242 -13.07 16.90 -5.72
C ALA A 242 -13.19 15.40 -5.45
N LEU A 243 -13.48 14.63 -6.50
CA LEU A 243 -13.35 13.17 -6.46
C LEU A 243 -11.95 12.80 -6.95
N GLY A 244 -11.18 12.15 -6.08
CA GLY A 244 -9.92 11.53 -6.43
C GLY A 244 -10.15 10.15 -7.01
N VAL A 245 -9.37 9.74 -7.98
CA VAL A 245 -9.30 8.37 -8.50
C VAL A 245 -7.84 7.94 -8.43
N PHE A 246 -7.60 6.80 -7.80
CA PHE A 246 -6.28 6.21 -7.66
C PHE A 246 -6.05 5.19 -8.77
N GLU A 247 -4.95 5.32 -9.49
CA GLU A 247 -4.57 4.40 -10.57
C GLU A 247 -3.11 3.98 -10.47
N ILE A 248 -2.86 2.72 -10.83
CA ILE A 248 -1.52 2.12 -10.88
C ILE A 248 -1.23 1.58 -12.29
N ASP A 249 -0.03 1.00 -12.49
CA ASP A 249 0.33 0.26 -13.70
C ASP A 249 0.30 1.07 -15.02
N TYR A 250 0.45 2.39 -14.93
CA TYR A 250 0.53 3.31 -16.08
C TYR A 250 -0.76 3.40 -16.91
N GLU A 251 -1.91 2.95 -16.38
CA GLU A 251 -3.20 3.17 -17.03
C GLU A 251 -3.56 4.66 -16.97
N MET A 252 -4.03 5.22 -18.09
CA MET A 252 -4.39 6.63 -18.18
C MET A 252 -5.66 6.80 -18.99
N TYR A 253 -6.34 7.93 -18.81
CA TYR A 253 -7.40 8.36 -19.72
C TYR A 253 -6.79 9.09 -20.94
N LYS A 254 -7.55 9.13 -22.03
CA LYS A 254 -7.26 9.98 -23.19
C LYS A 254 -8.34 11.04 -23.31
N GLN A 255 -7.94 12.31 -23.32
CA GLN A 255 -8.91 13.42 -23.36
C GLN A 255 -9.84 13.35 -24.59
N SER A 256 -9.36 12.88 -25.74
CA SER A 256 -10.20 12.72 -26.93
C SER A 256 -11.31 11.69 -26.75
N ASP A 257 -11.07 10.67 -25.91
CA ASP A 257 -12.00 9.58 -25.70
C ASP A 257 -13.07 10.00 -24.69
N LEU A 258 -12.68 10.72 -23.62
CA LEU A 258 -13.60 11.42 -22.72
C LEU A 258 -14.51 12.38 -23.50
N ASP A 259 -13.93 13.22 -24.36
CA ASP A 259 -14.68 14.18 -25.15
C ASP A 259 -15.70 13.47 -26.08
N LEU A 260 -15.30 12.34 -26.68
CA LEU A 260 -16.18 11.51 -27.51
C LEU A 260 -17.31 10.85 -26.69
N PHE A 261 -17.01 10.42 -25.47
CA PHE A 261 -17.99 9.89 -24.53
C PHE A 261 -19.03 10.96 -24.16
N TYR A 262 -18.58 12.16 -23.79
CA TYR A 262 -19.46 13.29 -23.45
C TYR A 262 -20.37 13.67 -24.61
N GLU A 263 -19.85 13.74 -25.84
CA GLU A 263 -20.66 14.00 -27.04
C GLU A 263 -21.82 13.00 -27.22
N THR A 264 -21.71 11.81 -26.62
CA THR A 264 -22.69 10.73 -26.74
C THR A 264 -23.69 10.72 -25.60
N VAL A 265 -23.24 10.86 -24.36
CA VAL A 265 -24.11 10.65 -23.18
C VAL A 265 -24.18 11.84 -22.22
N ALA A 266 -23.36 12.87 -22.40
CA ALA A 266 -23.30 14.03 -21.51
C ALA A 266 -22.89 15.33 -22.24
N PRO A 267 -23.68 15.77 -23.25
CA PRO A 267 -23.27 16.86 -24.16
C PRO A 267 -23.17 18.25 -23.51
N ASP A 268 -23.68 18.41 -22.29
CA ASP A 268 -23.56 19.65 -21.51
C ASP A 268 -22.16 19.87 -20.91
N ILE A 269 -21.29 18.86 -20.96
CA ILE A 269 -19.92 18.93 -20.47
C ILE A 269 -19.02 19.52 -21.55
N PRO A 270 -18.28 20.61 -21.26
CA PRO A 270 -17.36 21.21 -22.22
C PRO A 270 -16.24 20.25 -22.64
N LYS A 271 -15.87 20.29 -23.92
CA LYS A 271 -14.68 19.59 -24.42
C LYS A 271 -13.43 20.02 -23.67
N GLY A 272 -12.54 19.07 -23.41
CA GLY A 272 -11.35 19.28 -22.59
C GLY A 272 -11.60 19.23 -21.08
N THR A 273 -12.83 18.93 -20.64
CA THR A 273 -13.09 18.64 -19.22
C THR A 273 -12.46 17.30 -18.86
N GLY A 274 -11.52 17.32 -17.92
CA GLY A 274 -10.81 16.15 -17.43
C GLY A 274 -10.28 16.38 -16.02
N PRO A 275 -9.76 15.33 -15.37
CA PRO A 275 -9.21 15.44 -14.03
C PRO A 275 -7.93 16.28 -13.99
N LYS A 276 -7.64 16.87 -12.82
CA LYS A 276 -6.26 17.27 -12.49
C LYS A 276 -5.41 16.01 -12.42
N VAL A 277 -4.24 15.99 -13.07
CA VAL A 277 -3.36 14.83 -13.08
C VAL A 277 -2.18 15.06 -12.13
N ASP A 278 -2.12 14.24 -11.09
CA ASP A 278 -1.02 14.17 -10.14
C ASP A 278 -0.21 12.90 -10.41
N LEU A 279 1.00 13.10 -10.94
CA LEU A 279 1.96 12.04 -11.23
C LEU A 279 2.84 11.82 -10.02
N ILE A 280 2.72 10.66 -9.38
CA ILE A 280 3.45 10.32 -8.16
C ILE A 280 4.62 9.40 -8.51
N ASP A 281 5.83 9.87 -8.25
CA ASP A 281 7.11 9.21 -8.56
C ASP A 281 7.26 8.83 -10.05
N LEU A 282 6.66 9.65 -10.92
CA LEU A 282 6.68 9.49 -12.36
C LEU A 282 7.26 10.76 -13.02
N ALA A 283 8.35 10.57 -13.76
CA ALA A 283 9.03 11.67 -14.47
C ALA A 283 8.18 12.27 -15.62
N SER A 284 7.22 11.50 -16.15
CA SER A 284 6.30 11.94 -17.18
C SER A 284 5.01 11.11 -17.15
N ALA A 285 3.91 11.71 -17.61
CA ALA A 285 2.67 10.97 -17.80
C ALA A 285 2.90 9.77 -18.72
N PRO A 286 2.25 8.61 -18.45
CA PRO A 286 2.20 7.50 -19.40
C PRO A 286 1.68 7.94 -20.76
N SER A 287 2.03 7.19 -21.82
CA SER A 287 1.58 7.54 -23.16
C SER A 287 0.06 7.43 -23.27
N PRO A 288 -0.63 8.46 -23.80
CA PRO A 288 -2.07 8.35 -24.11
C PRO A 288 -2.41 7.26 -25.14
N ASP A 289 -1.42 6.71 -25.84
CA ASP A 289 -1.63 5.56 -26.74
C ASP A 289 -1.75 4.22 -25.97
N GLN A 290 -1.45 4.23 -24.67
CA GLN A 290 -1.73 3.16 -23.72
C GLN A 290 -3.00 3.44 -22.91
N ALA A 291 -3.72 4.53 -23.22
CA ALA A 291 -4.95 4.87 -22.54
C ALA A 291 -6.08 3.90 -22.88
N GLY A 292 -6.91 3.62 -21.87
CA GLY A 292 -7.95 2.60 -21.90
C GLY A 292 -7.93 1.79 -20.62
N GLY A 293 -8.82 0.80 -20.51
CA GLY A 293 -8.92 -0.01 -19.29
C GLY A 293 -9.67 0.71 -18.17
N GLU A 294 -9.15 0.62 -16.95
CA GLU A 294 -9.81 1.06 -15.71
C GLU A 294 -9.87 2.59 -15.65
N ALA A 295 -8.72 3.26 -15.83
CA ALA A 295 -8.63 4.72 -15.73
C ALA A 295 -9.58 5.46 -16.68
N ALA A 296 -9.75 4.96 -17.91
CA ALA A 296 -10.71 5.54 -18.85
C ALA A 296 -12.16 5.33 -18.38
N MET A 297 -12.50 4.12 -17.95
CA MET A 297 -13.85 3.76 -17.51
C MET A 297 -14.28 4.53 -16.24
N ASP A 298 -13.37 4.67 -15.27
CA ASP A 298 -13.61 5.39 -14.02
C ASP A 298 -13.99 6.84 -14.29
N PHE A 299 -13.25 7.54 -15.17
CA PHE A 299 -13.56 8.92 -15.52
C PHE A 299 -14.75 9.08 -16.48
N ASP A 300 -14.92 8.18 -17.46
CA ASP A 300 -16.09 8.17 -18.37
C ASP A 300 -17.39 8.11 -17.56
N MET A 301 -17.42 7.32 -16.47
CA MET A 301 -18.61 7.17 -15.64
C MET A 301 -18.71 8.25 -14.55
N ALA A 302 -17.63 8.56 -13.85
CA ALA A 302 -17.68 9.45 -12.70
C ALA A 302 -17.96 10.91 -13.12
N ILE A 303 -17.25 11.43 -14.13
CA ILE A 303 -17.31 12.86 -14.49
C ILE A 303 -18.75 13.26 -14.85
N PRO A 304 -19.48 12.55 -15.73
CA PRO A 304 -20.85 12.92 -16.08
C PRO A 304 -21.86 12.89 -14.94
N ILE A 305 -21.62 12.05 -13.93
CA ILE A 305 -22.52 11.95 -12.77
C ILE A 305 -22.33 13.13 -11.83
N ILE A 306 -21.09 13.59 -11.63
CA ILE A 306 -20.77 14.61 -10.61
C ILE A 306 -20.53 16.02 -11.17
N TYR A 307 -20.40 16.18 -12.50
CA TYR A 307 -20.15 17.47 -13.13
C TYR A 307 -21.18 18.53 -12.69
N PRO A 308 -20.77 19.73 -12.23
CA PRO A 308 -19.46 20.36 -12.45
C PRO A 308 -18.43 20.16 -11.32
N GLN A 309 -18.60 19.18 -10.43
CA GLN A 309 -17.59 18.85 -9.42
C GLN A 309 -16.28 18.43 -10.08
N ALA A 310 -15.15 18.86 -9.52
CA ALA A 310 -13.82 18.53 -10.04
C ALA A 310 -13.45 17.07 -9.77
N THR A 311 -12.59 16.53 -10.65
CA THR A 311 -11.95 15.23 -10.49
C THR A 311 -10.43 15.36 -10.46
N GLU A 312 -9.76 14.39 -9.86
CA GLU A 312 -8.32 14.32 -9.71
C GLU A 312 -7.85 12.88 -9.91
N LEU A 313 -6.77 12.70 -10.68
CA LEU A 313 -6.13 11.43 -10.94
C LEU A 313 -4.83 11.38 -10.15
N TYR A 314 -4.72 10.41 -9.23
CA TYR A 314 -3.48 10.07 -8.54
C TYR A 314 -2.84 8.88 -9.23
N GLN A 315 -1.93 9.16 -10.18
CA GLN A 315 -1.23 8.13 -10.94
C GLN A 315 0.05 7.73 -10.22
N VAL A 316 0.13 6.50 -9.72
CA VAL A 316 1.34 5.97 -9.07
C VAL A 316 2.07 4.96 -9.95
N LYS A 317 3.35 4.73 -9.60
CA LYS A 317 4.25 3.83 -10.33
C LYS A 317 4.19 2.38 -9.84
N GLU A 318 4.26 2.14 -8.53
CA GLU A 318 4.56 0.82 -7.95
C GLU A 318 3.55 0.32 -6.92
N GLY A 319 2.67 1.18 -6.36
CA GLY A 319 1.55 0.73 -5.54
C GLY A 319 1.01 1.71 -4.50
N PHE A 320 0.12 1.22 -3.64
CA PHE A 320 -0.62 2.02 -2.66
C PHE A 320 0.26 2.73 -1.62
N HIS A 321 1.41 2.16 -1.23
CA HIS A 321 2.32 2.83 -0.29
C HIS A 321 2.86 4.16 -0.84
N GLN A 322 3.22 4.21 -2.13
CA GLN A 322 3.64 5.47 -2.76
C GLN A 322 2.53 6.52 -2.78
N PHE A 323 1.28 6.09 -2.99
CA PHE A 323 0.14 6.99 -2.85
C PHE A 323 0.02 7.55 -1.44
N LEU A 324 0.15 6.72 -0.41
CA LEU A 324 0.12 7.17 0.98
C LEU A 324 1.28 8.15 1.28
N GLU A 325 2.50 7.85 0.84
CA GLU A 325 3.65 8.76 0.98
C GLU A 325 3.38 10.12 0.32
N ALA A 326 2.77 10.10 -0.87
CA ALA A 326 2.46 11.30 -1.65
C ALA A 326 1.41 12.21 -1.00
N VAL A 327 0.36 11.63 -0.40
CA VAL A 327 -0.76 12.40 0.18
C VAL A 327 -0.69 12.58 1.69
N ASP A 328 0.15 11.81 2.37
CA ASP A 328 0.35 11.84 3.82
C ASP A 328 1.84 11.73 4.16
N SER A 329 2.43 12.88 4.48
CA SER A 329 3.85 12.98 4.82
C SER A 329 4.30 12.12 6.00
N SER A 330 3.36 11.64 6.82
CA SER A 330 3.65 10.79 7.97
C SER A 330 4.07 9.37 7.58
N TYR A 331 3.75 8.95 6.35
CA TYR A 331 4.16 7.69 5.73
C TYR A 331 5.49 7.80 4.99
N CYS A 332 6.04 9.00 4.86
CA CYS A 332 7.26 9.20 4.10
C CYS A 332 8.46 8.56 4.74
N ASP A 333 9.21 7.88 3.88
CA ASP A 333 10.48 7.28 4.23
C ASP A 333 11.60 7.91 3.43
N LYS A 334 12.83 7.88 3.95
CA LYS A 334 13.93 8.53 3.25
C LYS A 334 14.31 7.75 2.00
N GLY A 335 14.16 8.40 0.84
CA GLY A 335 14.63 7.90 -0.45
C GLY A 335 13.72 6.89 -1.13
N THR A 336 12.46 6.78 -0.70
CA THR A 336 11.44 5.91 -1.31
C THR A 336 10.54 6.64 -2.30
N SER A 337 10.26 7.92 -2.06
CA SER A 337 9.41 8.77 -2.91
C SER A 337 9.98 10.18 -3.03
N ASP A 338 10.01 10.72 -4.26
CA ASP A 338 10.38 12.11 -4.56
C ASP A 338 9.19 13.06 -4.28
N ASP A 339 7.97 12.53 -4.22
CA ASP A 339 6.72 13.27 -4.03
C ASP A 339 6.13 13.19 -2.62
N CYS A 340 6.95 12.79 -1.65
CA CYS A 340 6.58 12.72 -0.23
C CYS A 340 5.83 13.97 0.26
N GLY A 341 4.57 13.79 0.67
CA GLY A 341 3.71 14.83 1.23
C GLY A 341 3.42 16.00 0.27
N THR A 342 3.66 15.83 -1.03
CA THR A 342 3.50 16.87 -2.04
C THR A 342 2.03 17.17 -2.34
N PHE A 343 1.17 16.15 -2.26
CA PHE A 343 -0.21 16.23 -2.72
C PHE A 343 -1.20 16.33 -1.55
N THR A 344 -2.29 17.06 -1.76
CA THR A 344 -3.39 17.11 -0.79
C THR A 344 -4.44 16.07 -1.22
N PRO A 345 -4.82 15.12 -0.35
CA PRO A 345 -5.84 14.14 -0.70
C PRO A 345 -7.19 14.83 -0.88
N THR A 346 -7.95 14.36 -1.86
CA THR A 346 -9.34 14.74 -2.04
C THR A 346 -10.21 14.23 -0.87
N THR A 347 -11.39 14.82 -0.72
CA THR A 347 -12.36 14.43 0.32
C THR A 347 -12.99 13.07 0.09
N VAL A 348 -13.02 12.61 -1.17
CA VAL A 348 -13.50 11.29 -1.58
C VAL A 348 -12.51 10.74 -2.59
N ILE A 349 -12.03 9.52 -2.37
CA ILE A 349 -11.11 8.83 -3.29
C ILE A 349 -11.74 7.50 -3.68
N SER A 350 -11.82 7.23 -4.98
CA SER A 350 -12.20 5.94 -5.54
C SER A 350 -10.97 5.06 -5.73
N PHE A 351 -11.09 3.78 -5.33
CA PHE A 351 -10.08 2.75 -5.53
C PHE A 351 -10.74 1.57 -6.23
N SER A 352 -10.53 1.45 -7.54
CA SER A 352 -10.99 0.29 -8.33
C SER A 352 -9.92 -0.80 -8.41
N TRP A 353 -9.18 -0.97 -7.31
CA TRP A 353 -8.06 -1.91 -7.18
C TRP A 353 -8.24 -2.78 -5.95
N GLY A 354 -7.87 -4.05 -6.05
CA GLY A 354 -7.98 -5.00 -4.95
C GLY A 354 -7.15 -6.26 -5.17
N GLY A 355 -6.99 -7.03 -4.10
CA GLY A 355 -6.35 -8.34 -4.11
C GLY A 355 -7.16 -9.33 -3.30
N GLU A 356 -6.83 -10.61 -3.40
CA GLU A 356 -7.39 -11.62 -2.50
C GLU A 356 -6.96 -11.30 -1.06
N GLU A 357 -7.93 -11.10 -0.17
CA GLU A 357 -7.67 -11.01 1.27
C GLU A 357 -7.17 -12.37 1.78
N ASP A 358 -6.12 -12.40 2.60
CA ASP A 358 -5.74 -13.66 3.28
C ASP A 358 -6.77 -13.89 4.40
N PRO A 359 -7.59 -14.95 4.36
CA PRO A 359 -8.61 -15.20 5.38
C PRO A 359 -8.03 -15.45 6.79
N ARG A 360 -6.70 -15.53 6.94
CA ARG A 360 -6.00 -15.67 8.23
C ARG A 360 -5.38 -14.37 8.76
N THR A 361 -5.43 -13.26 8.01
CA THR A 361 -5.07 -11.93 8.54
C THR A 361 -6.22 -11.28 9.32
N VAL A 362 -7.39 -11.90 9.35
CA VAL A 362 -8.34 -11.71 10.45
C VAL A 362 -7.70 -12.36 11.67
N PRO A 363 -7.25 -11.60 12.69
CA PRO A 363 -6.64 -12.21 13.84
C PRO A 363 -7.67 -13.13 14.50
N GLU A 364 -7.49 -14.45 14.36
CA GLU A 364 -7.90 -15.33 15.45
C GLU A 364 -7.16 -14.79 16.67
N THR A 365 -7.94 -14.24 17.60
CA THR A 365 -7.49 -13.64 18.87
C THR A 365 -6.14 -14.20 19.29
N LYS A 366 -5.08 -13.38 19.25
CA LYS A 366 -3.75 -13.72 19.79
C LYS A 366 -4.00 -14.42 21.12
N ALA A 367 -3.76 -15.73 21.18
CA ALA A 367 -4.05 -16.51 22.37
C ALA A 367 -3.26 -15.92 23.53
N SER A 368 -4.00 -15.48 24.55
CA SER A 368 -3.52 -14.88 25.79
C SER A 368 -2.53 -15.76 26.54
#